data_AF-A0A2S9GTH9-F1
#
_entry.id   AF-A0A2S9GTH9-F1
#
_cell.length_a   1.000
_cell.length_b   1.000
_cell.length_c   1.000
_cell.angle_alpha   90.00
_cell.angle_beta   90.00
_cell.angle_gamma   90.00
#
_symmetry.space_group_name_H-M   'P 1'
#
loop_
_entity.id
_entity.type
_entity.pdbx_description
1 polymer ?
#
loop_
_entity_poly.entity_id
_entity_poly.type
_entity_poly.pdbx_seq_one_letter_code
_entity_poly.pdbx_strand_id
1 'polypeptide(L)'
;MRFPNLRYGNNFELQYYCQGKSIKVIAKRLRRTERTISDWLNCKKKMPWWVCEVLRLQDKEHEEMMRQMFWATHKTRAKLGVVSTDAKIIPFIKKEKKELTEEEKLFTLNREPLSAPAPGGQAAASHIPKAKVL
;
A
#
# COMPACT_ATOMS: atom_id res chain seq x y z
N MET A 1 -42.79 -4.98 -5.69
CA MET A 1 -41.90 -6.01 -5.12
C MET A 1 -42.74 -6.94 -4.26
N ARG A 2 -42.89 -8.23 -4.61
CA ARG A 2 -43.98 -9.12 -4.16
C ARG A 2 -43.51 -10.26 -3.23
N PHE A 3 -42.42 -10.05 -2.49
CA PHE A 3 -41.90 -11.00 -1.49
C PHE A 3 -41.55 -10.27 -0.19
N PRO A 4 -42.32 -10.45 0.91
CA PRO A 4 -41.98 -9.90 2.20
C PRO A 4 -41.04 -10.87 2.93
N ASN A 5 -39.76 -10.49 3.08
CA ASN A 5 -38.85 -10.87 4.16
C ASN A 5 -39.10 -12.23 4.87
N LEU A 6 -38.78 -13.35 4.21
CA LEU A 6 -38.56 -14.64 4.92
C LEU A 6 -37.14 -14.79 5.46
N ARG A 7 -36.22 -13.90 5.04
CA ARG A 7 -34.85 -13.88 5.55
C ARG A 7 -34.81 -12.96 6.76
N TYR A 8 -34.61 -13.55 7.93
CA TYR A 8 -34.14 -12.83 9.09
C TYR A 8 -32.61 -12.86 9.07
N GLY A 9 -31.99 -11.82 9.60
CA GLY A 9 -30.54 -11.78 9.70
C GLY A 9 -30.06 -12.73 10.81
N ASN A 10 -28.81 -13.19 10.69
CA ASN A 10 -28.21 -14.08 11.67
C ASN A 10 -27.67 -13.29 12.88
N ASN A 11 -28.14 -13.61 14.08
CA ASN A 11 -27.73 -12.94 15.31
C ASN A 11 -26.24 -13.11 15.60
N PHE A 12 -25.65 -14.26 15.27
CA PHE A 12 -24.20 -14.49 15.44
C PHE A 12 -23.38 -13.58 14.52
N GLU A 13 -23.88 -13.30 13.33
CA GLU A 13 -23.24 -12.38 12.39
C GLU A 13 -23.32 -10.94 12.90
N LEU A 14 -24.45 -10.53 13.50
CA LEU A 14 -24.53 -9.23 14.18
C LEU A 14 -23.53 -9.14 15.35
N GLN A 15 -23.37 -10.20 16.15
CA GLN A 15 -22.42 -10.23 17.26
C GLN A 15 -20.98 -10.05 16.77
N TYR A 16 -20.60 -10.73 15.69
CA TYR A 16 -19.30 -10.57 15.04
C TYR A 16 -19.04 -9.11 14.65
N TYR A 17 -19.96 -8.47 13.94
CA TYR A 17 -19.77 -7.07 13.52
C TYR A 17 -19.84 -6.06 14.67
N CYS A 18 -20.53 -6.40 15.76
CA CYS A 18 -20.55 -5.59 16.98
C CYS A 18 -19.29 -5.75 17.84
N GLN A 19 -18.46 -6.76 17.58
CA GLN A 19 -17.27 -7.02 18.39
C GLN A 19 -16.32 -5.82 18.37
N GLY A 20 -15.92 -5.36 19.55
CA GLY A 20 -15.04 -4.19 19.71
C GLY A 20 -15.71 -2.82 19.44
N LYS A 21 -17.00 -2.77 19.12
CA LYS A 21 -17.76 -1.53 18.89
C LYS A 21 -18.81 -1.34 19.98
N SER A 22 -19.00 -0.12 20.48
CA SER A 22 -20.06 0.16 21.45
C SER A 22 -21.44 0.13 20.79
N ILE A 23 -22.46 -0.30 21.53
CA ILE A 23 -23.85 -0.38 21.03
C ILE A 23 -24.32 0.97 20.48
N LYS A 24 -23.94 2.07 21.13
CA LYS A 24 -24.23 3.45 20.71
C LYS A 24 -23.67 3.78 19.33
N VAL A 25 -22.48 3.30 19.00
CA VAL A 25 -21.87 3.50 17.68
C VAL A 25 -22.64 2.71 16.62
N ILE A 26 -22.99 1.46 16.90
CA ILE A 26 -23.78 0.63 15.98
C ILE A 26 -25.18 1.22 15.77
N ALA A 27 -25.80 1.75 16.84
CA ALA A 27 -27.07 2.47 16.80
C ALA A 27 -27.04 3.66 15.86
N LYS A 28 -25.98 4.47 15.95
CA LYS A 28 -25.75 5.61 15.06
C LYS A 28 -25.54 5.16 13.61
N ARG A 29 -24.74 4.11 13.37
CA ARG A 29 -24.48 3.57 12.02
C ARG A 29 -25.73 3.05 11.34
N LEU A 30 -26.55 2.29 12.06
CA LEU A 30 -27.79 1.69 11.54
C LEU A 30 -28.98 2.65 11.57
N ARG A 31 -28.83 3.86 12.13
CA ARG A 31 -29.91 4.83 12.37
C ARG A 31 -31.07 4.20 13.14
N ARG A 32 -30.75 3.46 14.20
CA ARG A 32 -31.71 2.79 15.09
C ARG A 32 -31.42 3.11 16.54
N THR A 33 -32.36 2.79 17.42
CA THR A 33 -32.19 2.99 18.86
C THR A 33 -31.32 1.88 19.47
N GLU A 34 -30.57 2.22 20.51
CA GLU A 34 -29.73 1.27 21.25
C GLU A 34 -30.53 0.09 21.79
N ARG A 35 -31.76 0.36 22.27
CA ARG A 35 -32.71 -0.67 22.69
C ARG A 35 -33.00 -1.68 21.59
N THR A 36 -33.21 -1.23 20.35
CA THR A 36 -33.50 -2.12 19.22
C THR A 36 -32.34 -3.05 18.93
N ILE A 37 -31.10 -2.55 18.99
CA ILE A 37 -29.91 -3.37 18.78
C ILE A 37 -29.71 -4.35 19.93
N SER A 38 -29.94 -3.93 21.17
CA SER A 38 -29.91 -4.83 22.33
C SER A 38 -30.98 -5.93 22.22
N ASP A 39 -32.19 -5.61 21.75
CA ASP A 39 -33.23 -6.60 21.51
C ASP A 39 -32.83 -7.61 20.43
N TRP A 40 -32.12 -7.18 19.38
CA TRP A 40 -31.59 -8.06 18.35
C TRP A 40 -30.44 -8.93 18.87
N LEU A 41 -29.46 -8.35 19.57
CA LEU A 41 -28.32 -9.10 20.12
C LEU A 41 -28.75 -10.18 21.12
N ASN A 42 -29.79 -9.90 21.92
CA ASN A 42 -30.37 -10.82 22.90
C ASN A 42 -31.44 -11.76 22.31
N CYS A 43 -31.61 -11.79 20.98
CA CYS A 43 -32.61 -12.61 20.30
C CYS A 43 -34.07 -12.34 20.75
N LYS A 44 -34.36 -11.22 21.42
CA LYS A 44 -35.72 -10.85 21.90
C LYS A 44 -36.64 -10.47 20.74
N LYS A 45 -36.07 -9.97 19.64
CA LYS A 45 -36.79 -9.62 18.42
C LYS A 45 -36.07 -10.20 17.21
N LYS A 46 -36.86 -10.56 16.19
CA LYS A 46 -36.31 -10.98 14.91
C LYS A 46 -35.62 -9.80 14.22
N MET A 47 -34.38 -10.03 13.80
CA MET A 47 -33.58 -9.01 13.13
C MET A 47 -33.87 -9.00 11.62
N PRO A 48 -34.06 -7.83 10.99
CA PRO A 48 -34.15 -7.74 9.54
C PRO A 48 -32.86 -8.19 8.84
N TRP A 49 -32.96 -8.94 7.74
CA TRP A 49 -31.78 -9.43 6.99
C TRP A 49 -30.82 -8.34 6.53
N TRP A 50 -31.33 -7.15 6.21
CA TRP A 50 -30.51 -6.04 5.72
C TRP A 50 -29.52 -5.52 6.78
N VAL A 51 -29.74 -5.80 8.07
CA VAL A 51 -28.85 -5.30 9.15
C VAL A 51 -27.45 -5.84 8.99
N CYS A 52 -27.31 -7.17 8.86
CA CYS A 52 -26.02 -7.81 8.62
C CYS A 52 -25.42 -7.36 7.28
N GLU A 53 -26.25 -7.23 6.25
CA GLU A 53 -25.79 -6.84 4.91
C GLU A 53 -25.17 -5.44 4.91
N VAL A 54 -25.81 -4.48 5.57
CA VAL A 54 -25.30 -3.11 5.68
C VAL A 54 -23.99 -3.07 6.45
N LEU A 55 -23.88 -3.79 7.57
CA LEU A 55 -22.64 -3.85 8.35
C LEU A 55 -21.51 -4.49 7.54
N ARG A 56 -21.82 -5.56 6.81
CA ARG A 56 -20.89 -6.24 5.90
C ARG A 56 -20.38 -5.32 4.79
N LEU A 57 -21.27 -4.54 4.17
CA LEU A 57 -20.89 -3.59 3.13
C LEU A 57 -20.00 -2.48 3.69
N GLN A 58 -20.33 -1.92 4.85
CA GLN A 58 -19.53 -0.89 5.50
C GLN A 58 -18.12 -1.37 5.85
N ASP A 59 -18.00 -2.59 6.39
CA ASP A 59 -16.69 -3.15 6.74
C ASP A 59 -15.87 -3.45 5.46
N LYS A 60 -16.50 -3.93 4.38
CA LYS A 60 -15.84 -4.09 3.08
C LYS A 60 -15.39 -2.75 2.50
N GLU A 61 -16.25 -1.74 2.46
CA GLU A 61 -15.89 -0.39 1.99
C GLU A 61 -14.73 0.19 2.79
N HIS A 62 -14.75 0.00 4.10
CA HIS A 62 -13.65 0.41 4.96
C HIS A 62 -12.36 -0.33 4.59
N GLU A 63 -12.40 -1.65 4.42
CA GLU A 63 -11.25 -2.45 4.00
C GLU A 63 -10.73 -2.01 2.62
N GLU A 64 -11.61 -1.75 1.65
CA GLU A 64 -11.26 -1.26 0.31
C GLU A 64 -10.62 0.12 0.37
N MET A 65 -11.16 1.01 1.20
CA MET A 65 -10.62 2.34 1.43
C MET A 65 -9.25 2.26 2.10
N MET A 66 -9.10 1.39 3.11
CA MET A 66 -7.82 1.15 3.78
C MET A 66 -6.80 0.60 2.77
N ARG A 67 -7.20 -0.34 1.92
CA ARG A 67 -6.43 -0.80 0.76
C ARG A 67 -5.96 0.40 -0.06
N GLN A 68 -6.91 1.20 -0.58
CA GLN A 68 -6.68 2.34 -1.47
C GLN A 68 -5.73 3.38 -0.89
N MET A 69 -5.94 3.78 0.36
CA MET A 69 -5.18 4.83 1.00
C MET A 69 -3.82 4.35 1.52
N PHE A 70 -3.72 3.13 2.03
CA PHE A 70 -2.50 2.63 2.69
C PHE A 70 -1.66 1.69 1.82
N TRP A 71 -2.04 1.40 0.57
CA TRP A 71 -1.18 0.73 -0.41
C TRP A 71 0.16 1.44 -0.64
N ALA A 72 0.22 2.76 -0.44
CA ALA A 72 1.48 3.51 -0.54
C ALA A 72 2.38 3.35 0.70
N THR A 73 1.82 2.97 1.86
CA THR A 73 2.51 3.07 3.16
C THR A 73 2.84 1.69 3.75
N HIS A 74 2.08 0.65 3.44
CA HIS A 74 2.37 -0.71 3.92
C HIS A 74 3.53 -1.34 3.13
N LYS A 75 4.72 -1.33 3.74
CA LYS A 75 5.94 -2.07 3.35
C LYS A 75 5.78 -3.60 3.29
N THR A 76 4.58 -4.14 3.37
CA THR A 76 4.28 -5.56 3.14
C THR A 76 3.86 -5.76 1.68
N ARG A 77 4.67 -5.26 0.75
CA ARG A 77 4.63 -5.83 -0.60
C ARG A 77 5.03 -7.29 -0.45
N ALA A 78 4.16 -8.22 -0.86
CA ALA A 78 4.63 -9.52 -1.30
C ALA A 78 5.82 -9.24 -2.23
N LYS A 79 7.01 -9.75 -1.88
CA LYS A 79 8.23 -9.49 -2.65
C LYS A 79 7.99 -10.09 -4.03
N LEU A 80 7.63 -9.23 -4.99
CA LEU A 80 7.53 -9.63 -6.39
C LEU A 80 8.94 -10.07 -6.82
N GLY A 81 9.01 -11.19 -7.53
CA GLY A 81 10.24 -11.74 -8.06
C GLY A 81 9.95 -12.48 -9.35
N VAL A 82 10.96 -12.58 -10.21
CA VAL A 82 10.87 -13.42 -11.40
C VAL A 82 11.16 -14.86 -10.97
N VAL A 83 10.30 -15.78 -11.36
CA VAL A 83 10.54 -17.22 -11.17
C VAL A 83 11.47 -17.68 -12.29
N SER A 84 12.67 -18.13 -11.92
CA SER A 84 13.60 -18.76 -12.87
C SER A 84 13.08 -20.14 -13.28
N THR A 85 13.57 -20.66 -14.41
CA THR A 85 13.29 -22.03 -14.89
C THR A 85 13.64 -23.10 -13.85
N ASP A 86 14.55 -22.79 -12.92
CA ASP A 86 14.97 -23.66 -11.83
C ASP A 86 14.08 -23.56 -10.58
N ALA A 87 12.87 -22.99 -10.70
CA ALA A 87 11.91 -22.72 -9.63
C ALA A 87 12.42 -21.82 -8.49
N LYS A 88 13.53 -21.10 -8.70
CA LYS A 88 14.07 -20.12 -7.74
C LYS A 88 13.46 -18.74 -7.99
N ILE A 89 13.04 -18.07 -6.92
CA ILE A 89 12.52 -16.69 -6.99
C ILE A 89 13.69 -15.72 -6.89
N ILE A 90 13.91 -14.90 -7.92
CA ILE A 90 14.90 -13.82 -7.91
C ILE A 90 14.18 -12.54 -7.46
N PRO A 91 14.39 -12.05 -6.23
CA PRO A 91 13.78 -10.81 -5.76
C PRO A 91 14.39 -9.61 -6.49
N PHE A 92 13.55 -8.62 -6.82
CA PHE A 92 14.03 -7.30 -7.27
C PHE A 92 14.65 -6.52 -6.10
N ILE A 93 15.88 -6.84 -5.72
CA ILE A 93 16.59 -6.17 -4.62
C ILE A 93 17.00 -4.75 -5.07
N LYS A 94 16.74 -3.76 -4.22
CA LYS A 94 17.31 -2.41 -4.30
C LYS A 94 18.81 -2.54 -4.02
N LYS A 95 19.69 -2.23 -4.99
CA LYS A 95 21.15 -2.19 -4.78
C LYS A 95 21.47 -1.35 -3.54
N GLU A 96 21.95 -1.98 -2.47
CA GLU A 96 22.60 -1.28 -1.39
C GLU A 96 23.94 -0.73 -1.91
N LYS A 97 24.26 0.52 -1.54
CA LYS A 97 25.55 1.12 -1.86
C LYS A 97 26.62 0.26 -1.18
N LYS A 98 27.49 -0.39 -1.95
CA LYS A 98 28.71 -0.97 -1.38
C LYS A 98 29.53 0.17 -0.79
N GLU A 99 29.76 0.14 0.51
CA GLU A 99 30.81 0.95 1.12
C GLU A 99 32.14 0.42 0.60
N LEU A 100 32.94 1.31 0.00
CA LEU A 100 34.27 0.98 -0.48
C LEU A 100 35.14 0.49 0.68
N THR A 101 35.86 -0.61 0.46
CA THR A 101 36.82 -1.19 1.41
C THR A 101 37.93 -0.16 1.70
N GLU A 102 38.52 -0.19 2.90
CA GLU A 102 39.53 0.79 3.34
C GLU A 102 40.71 0.94 2.37
N GLU A 103 41.04 -0.12 1.63
CA GLU A 103 42.05 -0.13 0.58
C GLU A 103 41.73 0.80 -0.60
N GLU A 104 40.46 0.90 -1.00
CA GLU A 104 40.03 1.80 -2.09
C GLU A 104 39.94 3.26 -1.62
N LYS A 105 39.70 3.48 -0.31
CA LYS A 105 39.76 4.81 0.33
C LYS A 105 41.21 5.30 0.43
N LEU A 106 42.16 4.40 0.71
CA LEU A 106 43.60 4.70 0.71
C LEU A 106 44.13 4.95 -0.72
N PHE A 107 43.59 4.26 -1.73
CA PHE A 107 43.95 4.46 -3.14
C PHE A 107 43.49 5.82 -3.69
N THR A 108 42.43 6.41 -3.14
CA THR A 108 41.93 7.74 -3.55
C THR A 108 42.63 8.91 -2.83
N LEU A 109 43.15 8.70 -1.62
CA LEU A 109 43.90 9.71 -0.87
C LEU A 109 45.36 9.87 -1.32
N ASN A 110 45.97 8.83 -1.90
CA ASN A 110 47.37 8.85 -2.35
C ASN A 110 47.56 9.29 -3.82
N ARG A 111 46.51 9.79 -4.48
CA ARG A 111 46.68 10.49 -5.76
C ARG A 111 47.22 11.89 -5.45
N GLU A 112 48.54 12.02 -5.45
CA GLU A 112 49.16 13.34 -5.62
C GLU A 112 48.49 14.00 -6.84
N PRO A 113 48.02 15.25 -6.73
CA PRO A 113 47.47 15.93 -7.88
C PRO A 113 48.59 16.02 -8.91
N LEU A 114 48.41 15.35 -10.06
CA LEU A 114 49.26 15.57 -11.22
C LEU A 114 49.37 17.08 -11.41
N SER A 115 50.60 17.57 -11.26
CA SER A 115 51.07 18.89 -11.64
C SER A 115 50.14 19.55 -12.66
N ALA A 116 49.48 20.62 -12.25
CA ALA A 116 48.70 21.46 -13.15
C ALA A 116 49.61 21.88 -14.32
N PRO A 117 49.26 21.62 -15.59
CA PRO A 117 50.02 22.14 -16.70
C PRO A 117 49.93 23.67 -16.68
N ALA A 118 51.10 24.32 -16.74
CA ALA A 118 51.26 25.77 -16.73
C ALA A 118 50.41 26.46 -17.83
N PRO A 119 49.94 27.70 -17.60
CA PRO A 119 49.12 28.42 -18.57
C PRO A 119 50.00 28.93 -19.70
N GLY A 120 49.96 28.26 -20.86
CA GLY A 120 50.59 28.78 -22.06
C GLY A 120 50.59 27.79 -23.21
N GLY A 121 49.88 28.10 -24.29
CA GLY A 121 50.19 27.52 -25.60
C GLY A 121 49.01 27.08 -26.45
N GLN A 122 48.43 28.06 -27.15
CA GLN A 122 47.94 27.95 -28.53
C GLN A 122 46.64 27.18 -28.80
N ALA A 123 45.62 27.99 -29.10
CA ALA A 123 44.45 27.64 -29.87
C ALA A 123 44.84 27.08 -31.26
N ALA A 124 44.26 25.94 -31.63
CA ALA A 124 44.10 25.53 -33.01
C ALA A 124 42.65 25.06 -33.19
N ALA A 125 41.82 25.99 -33.65
CA ALA A 125 40.45 25.72 -34.08
C ALA A 125 40.49 24.83 -35.34
N SER A 126 40.04 23.58 -35.23
CA SER A 126 39.72 22.76 -36.40
C SER A 126 38.22 22.81 -36.66
N HIS A 127 37.95 23.24 -37.90
CA HIS A 127 36.71 23.63 -38.51
C HIS A 127 35.82 22.41 -38.79
N ILE A 128 34.59 22.38 -38.27
CA ILE A 128 33.56 21.41 -38.67
C ILE A 128 32.46 22.20 -39.42
N PRO A 129 32.30 22.05 -40.75
CA PRO A 129 31.25 22.73 -41.46
C PRO A 129 29.88 22.10 -41.16
N LYS A 130 28.93 22.96 -40.74
CA LYS A 130 27.53 22.62 -40.48
C LYS A 130 26.81 22.24 -41.77
N ALA A 131 26.18 21.07 -41.79
CA ALA A 131 25.23 20.68 -42.82
C ALA A 131 24.00 21.61 -42.78
N LYS A 132 23.69 22.21 -43.94
CA LYS A 132 22.56 23.12 -44.14
C LYS A 132 21.30 22.30 -44.42
N VAL A 133 20.28 22.48 -43.58
CA VAL A 133 18.91 22.06 -43.85
C VAL A 133 18.33 23.02 -44.87
N LEU A 134 17.97 22.50 -46.06
CA LEU A 134 16.78 22.78 -46.87
C LEU A 134 16.77 21.80 -48.05
#